data_AF-A0A8K0WIN1-F1
#
_entry.id   AF-A0A8K0WIN1-F1
#
_cell.length_a   1.000
_cell.length_b   1.000
_cell.length_c   1.000
_cell.angle_alpha   90.00
_cell.angle_beta   90.00
_cell.angle_gamma   90.00
#
_symmetry.space_group_name_H-M   'P 1'
#
loop_
_entity.id
_entity.type
_entity.pdbx_description
1 polymer ?
#
loop_
_entity_poly.entity_id
_entity_poly.type
_entity_poly.pdbx_seq_one_letter_code
_entity_poly.pdbx_strand_id
1 'polypeptide(L)'
;MVAGKKGLVFRVTGLPGSQADDEVAVSLKAIIDDNLAEDEQSKLTVTVTIVPSCYGSAEKVALVEFHGRVPSFLSALVTNPLGDWQVRMGGTDINFDQHFFGFTQLYAPQPGSSATADIIAITDLDGHAYGSWRGTGNLGRMWLRDFLSKDLPCCRTMIYGYNSKLSAHGFDTIMDYSRGLVEELKKVRNTAGLRKRPLFFIAHGFGGIILAHCLVKAVLAGEDGHPTIASLHKATYGMLLFGVPHKGLEIDDIQKMLAAENSHSRDVLLQEIKSKSNLLAYQLVDFKNLIRDRKIVSFYETEQTREFKFDSESKRWERTGDFVTVVDANSSLLQLPDHMEEKIPLDAVHSKIVKFDTRNNRGYTSARNKLAQFEQDAPAVVAARFGM
;
A
#
# COMPACT_ATOMS: atom_id res chain seq x y z
N MET A 1 -19.16 -9.57 -25.62
CA MET A 1 -17.85 -9.10 -25.14
C MET A 1 -17.38 -10.03 -24.05
N VAL A 2 -16.32 -10.79 -24.28
CA VAL A 2 -15.74 -11.68 -23.26
C VAL A 2 -15.12 -10.79 -22.19
N ALA A 3 -15.57 -10.92 -20.94
CA ALA A 3 -14.93 -10.26 -19.81
C ALA A 3 -13.46 -10.71 -19.78
N GLY A 4 -12.54 -9.79 -20.08
CA GLY A 4 -11.10 -10.08 -20.06
C GLY A 4 -10.70 -10.57 -18.67
N LYS A 5 -9.99 -11.70 -18.60
CA LYS A 5 -9.38 -12.17 -17.34
C LYS A 5 -8.52 -11.04 -16.75
N LYS A 6 -8.60 -10.86 -15.43
CA LYS A 6 -7.83 -9.90 -14.63
C LYS A 6 -6.34 -9.96 -15.01
N GLY A 7 -5.83 -8.93 -15.69
CA GLY A 7 -4.46 -8.88 -16.17
C GLY A 7 -3.46 -8.67 -15.02
N LEU A 8 -2.26 -9.23 -15.08
CA LEU A 8 -1.25 -8.99 -14.06
C LEU A 8 -0.56 -7.64 -14.33
N VAL A 9 -0.34 -6.84 -13.27
CA VAL A 9 0.28 -5.51 -13.38
C VAL A 9 1.71 -5.58 -12.89
N PHE A 10 2.64 -5.12 -13.73
CA PHE A 10 4.04 -4.93 -13.41
C PHE A 10 4.36 -3.46 -13.30
N ARG A 11 5.34 -3.13 -12.45
CA ARG A 11 5.96 -1.81 -12.39
C ARG A 11 7.20 -1.81 -13.25
N VAL A 12 7.40 -0.74 -14.02
CA VAL A 12 8.64 -0.50 -14.75
C VAL A 12 9.28 0.78 -14.22
N THR A 13 10.54 0.70 -13.80
CA THR A 13 11.33 1.81 -13.25
C THR A 13 12.54 2.11 -14.14
N GLY A 14 13.19 3.26 -13.95
CA GLY A 14 14.34 3.70 -14.75
C GLY A 14 13.98 4.35 -16.09
N LEU A 15 12.70 4.68 -16.33
CA LEU A 15 12.27 5.29 -17.58
C LEU A 15 12.73 6.75 -17.66
N PRO A 16 13.11 7.28 -18.84
CA PRO A 16 13.64 8.63 -18.96
C PRO A 16 12.59 9.70 -18.66
N GLY A 17 12.86 10.57 -17.68
CA GLY A 17 11.95 11.64 -17.28
C GLY A 17 11.88 12.82 -18.25
N SER A 18 12.91 13.00 -19.09
CA SER A 18 13.02 14.11 -20.05
C SER A 18 12.17 13.95 -21.31
N GLN A 19 11.74 12.73 -21.65
CA GLN A 19 10.93 12.43 -22.84
C GLN A 19 9.43 12.60 -22.56
N ALA A 20 8.62 12.82 -23.58
CA ALA A 20 7.16 12.88 -23.41
C ALA A 20 6.58 11.51 -23.02
N ASP A 21 5.46 11.48 -22.29
CA ASP A 21 4.84 10.22 -21.84
C ASP A 21 4.50 9.29 -23.01
N ASP A 22 4.01 9.85 -24.12
CA ASP A 22 3.69 9.08 -25.33
C ASP A 22 4.94 8.46 -25.98
N GLU A 23 6.07 9.18 -25.99
CA GLU A 23 7.35 8.68 -26.54
C GLU A 23 7.90 7.52 -25.71
N VAL A 24 7.88 7.68 -24.39
CA VAL A 24 8.30 6.62 -23.44
C VAL A 24 7.39 5.41 -23.55
N ALA A 25 6.07 5.62 -23.68
CA ALA A 25 5.12 4.52 -23.84
C ALA A 25 5.34 3.75 -25.14
N VAL A 26 5.62 4.45 -26.25
CA VAL A 26 5.91 3.82 -27.55
C VAL A 26 7.19 2.99 -27.49
N SER A 27 8.29 3.54 -26.97
CA SER A 27 9.54 2.77 -26.92
C SER A 27 9.50 1.65 -25.84
N LEU A 28 8.79 1.83 -24.73
CA LEU A 28 8.56 0.72 -23.78
C LEU A 28 7.73 -0.40 -24.41
N LYS A 29 6.70 -0.06 -25.19
CA LYS A 29 5.91 -1.05 -25.90
C LYS A 29 6.74 -1.81 -26.94
N ALA A 30 7.61 -1.12 -27.69
CA ALA A 30 8.53 -1.77 -28.61
C ALA A 30 9.45 -2.78 -27.89
N ILE A 31 10.02 -2.41 -26.74
CA ILE A 31 10.84 -3.33 -25.93
C ILE A 31 10.01 -4.55 -25.47
N ILE A 32 8.77 -4.34 -25.06
CA ILE A 32 7.88 -5.45 -24.69
C ILE A 32 7.66 -6.37 -25.90
N ASP A 33 7.26 -5.80 -27.03
CA ASP A 33 6.96 -6.54 -28.27
C ASP A 33 8.18 -7.34 -28.78
N ASP A 34 9.39 -6.77 -28.68
CA ASP A 34 10.66 -7.44 -29.05
C ASP A 34 11.00 -8.64 -28.16
N ASN A 35 10.47 -8.68 -26.92
CA ASN A 35 10.69 -9.77 -25.97
C ASN A 35 9.51 -10.78 -25.93
N LEU A 36 8.42 -10.53 -26.66
CA LEU A 36 7.32 -11.47 -26.78
C LEU A 36 7.67 -12.61 -27.75
N ALA A 37 7.28 -13.83 -27.40
CA ALA A 37 7.32 -14.95 -28.35
C ALA A 37 6.33 -14.69 -29.51
N GLU A 38 6.59 -15.27 -30.69
CA GLU A 38 5.72 -15.08 -31.88
C GLU A 38 4.24 -15.42 -31.59
N ASP A 39 4.00 -16.47 -30.80
CA ASP A 39 2.65 -16.89 -30.43
C ASP A 39 2.01 -16.00 -29.35
N GLU A 40 2.78 -15.14 -28.67
CA GLU A 40 2.33 -14.17 -27.67
C GLU A 40 1.87 -12.85 -28.30
N GLN A 41 2.56 -12.39 -29.36
CA GLN A 41 2.29 -11.10 -30.01
C GLN A 41 0.83 -10.93 -30.46
N SER A 42 0.21 -12.00 -30.95
CA SER A 42 -1.20 -12.00 -31.41
C SER A 42 -2.23 -12.26 -30.30
N LYS A 43 -1.79 -12.74 -29.12
CA LYS A 43 -2.69 -13.21 -28.04
C LYS A 43 -2.70 -12.30 -26.81
N LEU A 44 -1.69 -11.44 -26.66
CA LEU A 44 -1.56 -10.54 -25.52
C LEU A 44 -2.05 -9.15 -25.86
N THR A 45 -2.80 -8.56 -24.92
CA THR A 45 -3.10 -7.13 -24.94
C THR A 45 -2.37 -6.46 -23.80
N VAL A 46 -1.48 -5.53 -24.15
CA VAL A 46 -0.64 -4.79 -23.20
C VAL A 46 -1.20 -3.38 -23.04
N THR A 47 -1.45 -2.97 -21.80
CA THR A 47 -1.78 -1.59 -21.45
C THR A 47 -0.60 -0.98 -20.70
N VAL A 48 -0.05 0.11 -21.22
CA VAL A 48 1.04 0.87 -20.61
C VAL A 48 0.48 2.17 -20.07
N THR A 49 0.76 2.51 -18.82
CA THR A 49 0.42 3.80 -18.23
C THR A 49 1.67 4.41 -17.60
N ILE A 50 2.14 5.52 -18.18
CA ILE A 50 3.25 6.28 -17.62
C ILE A 50 2.75 7.12 -16.44
N VAL A 51 3.51 7.12 -15.35
CA VAL A 51 3.22 7.86 -14.13
C VAL A 51 4.50 8.57 -13.63
N PRO A 52 4.37 9.70 -12.92
CA PRO A 52 5.53 10.38 -12.36
C PRO A 52 6.28 9.48 -11.35
N SER A 53 7.61 9.57 -11.33
CA SER A 53 8.39 8.90 -10.29
C SER A 53 8.17 9.55 -8.93
N CYS A 54 8.21 8.72 -7.87
CA CYS A 54 8.13 9.23 -6.51
C CYS A 54 9.41 9.95 -6.06
N TYR A 55 10.54 9.63 -6.71
CA TYR A 55 11.89 9.91 -6.23
C TYR A 55 12.58 11.07 -6.94
N GLY A 56 11.93 11.68 -7.93
CA GLY A 56 12.46 12.83 -8.67
C GLY A 56 11.85 12.93 -10.05
N SER A 57 12.17 14.00 -10.78
CA SER A 57 11.69 14.23 -12.15
C SER A 57 12.63 13.71 -13.24
N ALA A 58 13.82 13.22 -12.86
CA ALA A 58 14.80 12.67 -13.80
C ALA A 58 14.32 11.33 -14.41
N GLU A 59 13.43 10.64 -13.70
CA GLU A 59 12.89 9.35 -14.09
C GLU A 59 11.36 9.34 -14.05
N LYS A 60 10.79 8.40 -14.78
CA LYS A 60 9.37 8.04 -14.77
C LYS A 60 9.21 6.58 -14.37
N VAL A 61 7.97 6.23 -14.07
CA VAL A 61 7.56 4.86 -13.78
C VAL A 61 6.44 4.50 -14.75
N ALA A 62 6.32 3.23 -15.12
CA ALA A 62 5.14 2.75 -15.83
C ALA A 62 4.44 1.64 -15.04
N LEU A 63 3.12 1.60 -15.19
CA LEU A 63 2.28 0.48 -14.79
C LEU A 63 1.91 -0.28 -16.07
N VAL A 64 2.39 -1.50 -16.21
CA VAL A 64 2.19 -2.33 -17.41
C VAL A 64 1.26 -3.48 -17.06
N GLU A 65 0.08 -3.51 -17.68
CA GLU A 65 -0.92 -4.55 -17.46
C GLU A 65 -1.00 -5.48 -18.67
N PHE A 66 -0.74 -6.77 -18.43
CA PHE A 66 -0.84 -7.82 -19.45
C PHE A 66 -2.17 -8.56 -19.31
N HIS A 67 -2.98 -8.54 -20.36
CA HIS A 67 -4.25 -9.25 -20.43
C HIS A 67 -4.10 -10.56 -21.20
N GLY A 68 -4.79 -11.61 -20.74
CA GLY A 68 -4.75 -12.96 -21.33
C GLY A 68 -3.83 -13.90 -20.57
N ARG A 69 -2.51 -13.67 -20.63
CA ARG A 69 -1.48 -14.38 -19.85
C ARG A 69 -0.30 -13.46 -19.52
N VAL A 70 0.59 -13.92 -18.66
CA VAL A 70 1.88 -13.25 -18.43
C VAL A 70 2.86 -13.66 -19.55
N PRO A 71 3.61 -12.71 -20.15
CA PRO A 71 4.64 -13.04 -21.12
C PRO A 71 5.70 -14.00 -20.57
N SER A 72 6.25 -14.82 -21.45
CA SER A 72 7.27 -15.82 -21.10
C SER A 72 8.51 -15.19 -20.46
N PHE A 73 8.95 -14.02 -20.93
CA PHE A 73 10.11 -13.32 -20.37
C PHE A 73 9.90 -12.80 -18.94
N LEU A 74 8.64 -12.58 -18.52
CA LEU A 74 8.27 -12.18 -17.15
C LEU A 74 7.76 -13.36 -16.28
N SER A 75 7.69 -14.57 -16.83
CA SER A 75 7.16 -15.74 -16.11
C SER A 75 7.95 -16.07 -14.83
N ALA A 76 9.25 -15.80 -14.83
CA ALA A 76 10.12 -15.95 -13.66
C ALA A 76 9.69 -15.04 -12.50
N LEU A 77 9.18 -13.84 -12.78
CA LEU A 77 8.67 -12.91 -11.77
C LEU A 77 7.34 -13.37 -11.17
N VAL A 78 6.56 -14.19 -11.87
CA VAL A 78 5.34 -14.80 -11.29
C VAL A 78 5.72 -15.88 -10.28
N THR A 79 6.76 -16.66 -10.61
CA THR A 79 7.25 -17.74 -9.75
C THR A 79 8.06 -17.21 -8.56
N ASN A 80 8.86 -16.18 -8.78
CA ASN A 80 9.61 -15.46 -7.76
C ASN A 80 9.22 -13.97 -7.78
N PRO A 81 8.12 -13.58 -7.09
CA PRO A 81 7.60 -12.22 -7.12
C PRO A 81 8.50 -11.18 -6.46
N LEU A 82 9.58 -11.60 -5.80
CA LEU A 82 10.59 -10.72 -5.21
C LEU A 82 11.76 -10.42 -6.16
N GLY A 83 11.76 -11.01 -7.35
CA GLY A 83 12.78 -10.76 -8.36
C GLY A 83 12.55 -9.50 -9.18
N ASP A 84 13.55 -9.19 -9.97
CA ASP A 84 13.64 -8.07 -10.89
C ASP A 84 14.01 -8.61 -12.29
N TRP A 85 13.47 -8.00 -13.35
CA TRP A 85 13.88 -8.28 -14.72
C TRP A 85 14.33 -7.00 -15.40
N GLN A 86 15.62 -6.94 -15.74
CA GLN A 86 16.27 -5.75 -16.29
C GLN A 86 16.45 -5.88 -17.79
N VAL A 87 16.24 -4.79 -18.51
CA VAL A 87 16.48 -4.70 -19.96
C VAL A 87 16.94 -3.31 -20.33
N ARG A 88 17.72 -3.20 -21.40
CA ARG A 88 18.14 -1.91 -21.95
C ARG A 88 17.08 -1.34 -22.89
N MET A 89 16.71 -0.09 -22.68
CA MET A 89 15.85 0.69 -23.54
C MET A 89 16.63 1.90 -24.05
N GLY A 90 17.20 1.77 -25.25
CA GLY A 90 18.12 2.79 -25.80
C GLY A 90 19.39 2.92 -24.96
N GLY A 91 19.61 4.11 -24.38
CA GLY A 91 20.76 4.41 -23.52
C GLY A 91 20.53 4.23 -22.02
N THR A 92 19.34 3.79 -21.60
CA THR A 92 18.95 3.64 -20.20
C THR A 92 18.61 2.19 -19.89
N ASP A 93 18.94 1.72 -18.69
CA ASP A 93 18.50 0.43 -18.19
C ASP A 93 17.17 0.61 -17.45
N ILE A 94 16.17 -0.21 -17.81
CA ILE A 94 14.85 -0.22 -17.19
C ILE A 94 14.64 -1.54 -16.44
N ASN A 95 13.81 -1.51 -15.42
CA ASN A 95 13.58 -2.67 -14.55
C ASN A 95 12.10 -2.96 -14.37
N PHE A 96 11.69 -4.20 -14.66
CA PHE A 96 10.37 -4.74 -14.41
C PHE A 96 10.34 -5.44 -13.06
N ASP A 97 9.37 -5.08 -12.22
CA ASP A 97 9.12 -5.77 -10.96
C ASP A 97 7.62 -6.03 -10.74
N GLN A 98 7.32 -7.05 -9.93
CA GLN A 98 5.97 -7.36 -9.49
C GLN A 98 5.74 -7.02 -8.01
N HIS A 99 6.80 -6.80 -7.22
CA HIS A 99 6.68 -6.60 -5.77
C HIS A 99 6.25 -5.17 -5.37
N PHE A 100 6.53 -4.16 -6.21
CA PHE A 100 6.24 -2.75 -5.95
C PHE A 100 6.88 -2.22 -4.65
N PHE A 101 8.10 -2.64 -4.33
CA PHE A 101 8.80 -2.19 -3.12
C PHE A 101 9.24 -0.73 -3.24
N GLY A 102 9.22 -0.01 -2.12
CA GLY A 102 9.33 1.43 -2.10
C GLY A 102 8.02 2.11 -2.48
N PHE A 103 8.10 3.37 -2.90
CA PHE A 103 6.95 4.17 -3.28
C PHE A 103 6.64 4.05 -4.77
N THR A 104 5.37 3.91 -5.08
CA THR A 104 4.86 3.97 -6.46
C THR A 104 3.69 4.93 -6.53
N GLN A 105 3.79 5.97 -7.35
CA GLN A 105 2.68 6.87 -7.62
C GLN A 105 1.72 6.21 -8.60
N LEU A 106 0.41 6.38 -8.37
CA LEU A 106 -0.59 5.61 -9.11
C LEU A 106 -1.12 6.34 -10.36
N TYR A 107 -1.08 7.66 -10.36
CA TYR A 107 -1.53 8.50 -11.47
C TYR A 107 -0.85 9.88 -11.42
N ALA A 108 -0.80 10.57 -12.56
CA ALA A 108 -0.38 11.96 -12.61
C ALA A 108 -1.51 12.86 -12.06
N PRO A 109 -1.21 13.80 -11.13
CA PRO A 109 -2.17 14.82 -10.74
C PRO A 109 -2.60 15.67 -11.94
N GLN A 110 -3.73 16.35 -11.81
CA GLN A 110 -4.28 17.20 -12.86
C GLN A 110 -3.21 18.16 -13.44
N PRO A 111 -3.02 18.17 -14.77
CA PRO A 111 -2.03 19.04 -15.41
C PRO A 111 -2.22 20.52 -15.05
N GLY A 112 -1.11 21.23 -14.87
CA GLY A 112 -1.11 22.68 -14.60
C GLY A 112 -1.44 23.08 -13.16
N SER A 113 -1.65 22.12 -12.25
CA SER A 113 -1.88 22.39 -10.82
C SER A 113 -0.85 21.69 -9.94
N SER A 114 -0.41 22.36 -8.86
CA SER A 114 0.39 21.72 -7.83
C SER A 114 -0.46 20.74 -7.03
N ALA A 115 0.07 19.57 -6.69
CA ALA A 115 -0.68 18.62 -5.87
C ALA A 115 -1.07 19.23 -4.51
N THR A 116 -2.33 19.07 -4.15
CA THR A 116 -3.00 19.64 -2.96
C THR A 116 -2.61 18.90 -1.69
N ALA A 117 -2.48 17.57 -1.78
CA ALA A 117 -2.08 16.69 -0.70
C ALA A 117 -1.30 15.47 -1.24
N ASP A 118 -0.52 14.84 -0.36
CA ASP A 118 0.02 13.50 -0.58
C ASP A 118 -0.89 12.48 0.12
N ILE A 119 -1.26 11.40 -0.59
CA ILE A 119 -1.98 10.25 -0.03
C ILE A 119 -1.03 9.05 -0.06
N ILE A 120 -0.76 8.44 1.09
CA ILE A 120 0.13 7.28 1.21
C ILE A 120 -0.66 6.08 1.70
N ALA A 121 -0.72 5.04 0.86
CA ALA A 121 -1.36 3.77 1.18
C ALA A 121 -0.31 2.71 1.59
N ILE A 122 -0.52 2.08 2.75
CA ILE A 122 0.40 1.10 3.36
C ILE A 122 -0.36 -0.21 3.56
N THR A 123 0.12 -1.28 2.93
CA THR A 123 -0.54 -2.59 2.94
C THR A 123 -0.36 -3.35 4.25
N ASP A 124 -1.02 -4.50 4.37
CA ASP A 124 -0.91 -5.42 5.51
C ASP A 124 0.30 -6.37 5.42
N LEU A 125 0.52 -7.15 6.48
CA LEU A 125 1.41 -8.31 6.56
C LEU A 125 1.06 -9.32 5.47
N ASP A 126 2.07 -9.88 4.82
CA ASP A 126 1.92 -10.74 3.65
C ASP A 126 1.17 -10.11 2.45
N GLY A 127 0.81 -8.83 2.54
CA GLY A 127 0.09 -8.08 1.53
C GLY A 127 0.96 -7.78 0.30
N HIS A 128 0.33 -7.72 -0.87
CA HIS A 128 0.99 -7.23 -2.08
C HIS A 128 0.72 -5.74 -2.24
N ALA A 129 1.76 -4.91 -2.36
CA ALA A 129 1.64 -3.45 -2.34
C ALA A 129 0.59 -2.88 -3.33
N TYR A 130 0.57 -3.38 -4.57
CA TYR A 130 -0.49 -3.05 -5.54
C TYR A 130 -1.76 -3.93 -5.39
N GLY A 131 -1.60 -5.25 -5.33
CA GLY A 131 -2.71 -6.22 -5.38
C GLY A 131 -3.64 -6.24 -4.16
N SER A 132 -3.20 -5.75 -3.00
CA SER A 132 -4.04 -5.63 -1.80
C SER A 132 -5.18 -4.64 -2.01
N TRP A 133 -4.97 -3.57 -2.77
CA TRP A 133 -5.98 -2.54 -3.06
C TRP A 133 -6.83 -2.84 -4.30
N ARG A 134 -6.60 -4.00 -4.93
CA ARG A 134 -7.27 -4.39 -6.16
C ARG A 134 -8.48 -5.27 -5.86
N GLY A 135 -9.66 -4.79 -6.30
CA GLY A 135 -10.93 -5.49 -6.25
C GLY A 135 -10.88 -6.91 -6.83
N THR A 136 -11.77 -7.76 -6.34
CA THR A 136 -11.95 -9.15 -6.76
C THR A 136 -12.96 -9.32 -7.89
N GLY A 137 -13.71 -8.27 -8.24
CA GLY A 137 -14.66 -8.27 -9.34
C GLY A 137 -14.00 -8.41 -10.71
N ASN A 138 -14.83 -8.66 -11.73
CA ASN A 138 -14.39 -9.03 -13.09
C ASN A 138 -13.46 -8.01 -13.75
N LEU A 139 -13.60 -6.71 -13.43
CA LEU A 139 -12.76 -5.65 -13.98
C LEU A 139 -11.42 -5.50 -13.24
N GLY A 140 -11.26 -6.15 -12.08
CA GLY A 140 -10.06 -6.06 -11.26
C GLY A 140 -9.64 -4.63 -10.98
N ARG A 141 -10.56 -3.74 -10.61
CA ARG A 141 -10.22 -2.32 -10.41
C ARG A 141 -9.35 -2.12 -9.18
N MET A 142 -8.30 -1.32 -9.30
CA MET A 142 -7.48 -0.90 -8.18
C MET A 142 -7.94 0.50 -7.78
N TRP A 143 -8.76 0.60 -6.74
CA TRP A 143 -9.57 1.80 -6.49
C TRP A 143 -8.75 3.06 -6.21
N LEU A 144 -7.57 2.93 -5.59
CA LEU A 144 -6.63 4.04 -5.38
C LEU A 144 -6.10 4.62 -6.69
N ARG A 145 -6.12 3.83 -7.78
CA ARG A 145 -5.73 4.26 -9.13
C ARG A 145 -6.93 4.59 -9.99
N ASP A 146 -7.83 3.63 -10.19
CA ASP A 146 -8.85 3.66 -11.25
C ASP A 146 -10.06 4.53 -10.88
N PHE A 147 -10.33 4.71 -9.58
CA PHE A 147 -11.44 5.51 -9.07
C PHE A 147 -10.95 6.82 -8.47
N LEU A 148 -10.00 6.74 -7.54
CA LEU A 148 -9.50 7.90 -6.79
C LEU A 148 -8.85 8.96 -7.69
N SER A 149 -8.23 8.56 -8.82
CA SER A 149 -7.70 9.53 -9.80
C SER A 149 -8.77 10.45 -10.40
N LYS A 150 -10.03 10.03 -10.41
CA LYS A 150 -11.17 10.81 -10.92
C LYS A 150 -11.84 11.63 -9.82
N ASP A 151 -11.85 11.07 -8.61
CA ASP A 151 -12.55 11.66 -7.47
C ASP A 151 -11.65 12.66 -6.69
N LEU A 152 -10.32 12.48 -6.71
CA LEU A 152 -9.31 13.38 -6.12
C LEU A 152 -8.14 13.62 -7.11
N PRO A 153 -8.39 14.23 -8.28
CA PRO A 153 -7.39 14.37 -9.34
C PRO A 153 -6.22 15.29 -8.96
N CYS A 154 -6.35 16.11 -7.93
CA CYS A 154 -5.31 17.04 -7.47
C CYS A 154 -4.40 16.42 -6.39
N CYS A 155 -4.73 15.24 -5.86
CA CYS A 155 -3.93 14.57 -4.86
C CYS A 155 -2.82 13.71 -5.49
N ARG A 156 -1.64 13.70 -4.89
CA ARG A 156 -0.56 12.77 -5.22
C ARG A 156 -0.77 11.47 -4.45
N THR A 157 -1.37 10.46 -5.08
CA THR A 157 -1.60 9.16 -4.43
C THR A 157 -0.49 8.17 -4.71
N MET A 158 0.08 7.62 -3.63
CA MET A 158 1.20 6.68 -3.64
C MET A 158 0.87 5.44 -2.82
N ILE A 159 1.35 4.28 -3.26
CA ILE A 159 1.44 3.07 -2.42
C ILE A 159 2.88 2.91 -1.91
N TYR A 160 3.02 2.39 -0.71
CA TYR A 160 4.30 1.96 -0.15
C TYR A 160 4.34 0.43 -0.04
N GLY A 161 5.27 -0.19 -0.76
CA GLY A 161 5.52 -1.62 -0.68
C GLY A 161 6.78 -1.96 0.11
N TYR A 162 6.70 -3.07 0.84
CA TYR A 162 7.78 -3.61 1.68
C TYR A 162 7.67 -5.12 1.77
N ASN A 163 8.78 -5.81 2.06
CA ASN A 163 8.79 -7.27 2.11
C ASN A 163 8.27 -7.80 3.45
N SER A 164 6.96 -7.94 3.55
CA SER A 164 6.27 -8.58 4.69
C SER A 164 5.81 -10.00 4.40
N LYS A 165 6.34 -10.63 3.34
CA LYS A 165 5.95 -11.98 2.96
C LYS A 165 6.28 -12.97 4.07
N LEU A 166 5.27 -13.72 4.49
CA LEU A 166 5.43 -14.75 5.51
C LEU A 166 6.27 -15.91 4.98
N SER A 167 6.26 -16.16 3.67
CA SER A 167 7.12 -17.15 3.02
C SER A 167 8.57 -16.69 2.84
N ALA A 168 8.90 -15.42 3.13
CA ALA A 168 10.26 -14.92 3.00
C ALA A 168 11.07 -15.14 4.29
N HIS A 169 12.36 -15.44 4.14
CA HIS A 169 13.29 -15.67 5.24
C HIS A 169 13.85 -14.37 5.85
N GLY A 170 12.97 -13.44 6.23
CA GLY A 170 13.35 -12.16 6.82
C GLY A 170 13.16 -12.14 8.34
N PHE A 171 14.04 -11.44 9.06
CA PHE A 171 14.00 -11.30 10.53
C PHE A 171 13.55 -9.89 10.96
N ASP A 172 12.96 -9.12 10.04
CA ASP A 172 12.52 -7.74 10.29
C ASP A 172 11.49 -7.66 11.41
N THR A 173 11.72 -6.75 12.34
CA THR A 173 10.79 -6.38 13.42
C THR A 173 9.87 -5.22 13.00
N ILE A 174 8.88 -4.88 13.83
CA ILE A 174 8.10 -3.63 13.67
C ILE A 174 9.03 -2.42 13.54
N MET A 175 10.14 -2.41 14.27
CA MET A 175 11.10 -1.30 14.24
C MET A 175 11.80 -1.20 12.88
N ASP A 176 12.18 -2.33 12.28
CA ASP A 176 12.87 -2.36 10.99
C ASP A 176 11.95 -1.88 9.87
N TYR A 177 10.70 -2.34 9.83
CA TYR A 177 9.71 -1.86 8.87
C TYR A 177 9.42 -0.36 9.02
N SER A 178 9.35 0.12 10.27
CA SER A 178 9.16 1.55 10.54
C SER A 178 10.35 2.38 10.06
N ARG A 179 11.57 1.88 10.25
CA ARG A 179 12.78 2.53 9.76
C ARG A 179 12.80 2.55 8.23
N GLY A 180 12.41 1.44 7.59
CA GLY A 180 12.25 1.37 6.13
C GLY A 180 11.29 2.44 5.60
N LEU A 181 10.10 2.57 6.21
CA LEU A 181 9.14 3.61 5.83
C LEU A 181 9.72 5.02 6.02
N VAL A 182 10.41 5.26 7.14
CA VAL A 182 11.06 6.54 7.45
C VAL A 182 12.11 6.90 6.39
N GLU A 183 13.00 5.97 6.03
CA GLU A 183 14.02 6.22 5.00
C GLU A 183 13.41 6.51 3.64
N GLU A 184 12.35 5.80 3.27
CA GLU A 184 11.65 6.03 2.01
C GLU A 184 10.88 7.37 2.01
N LEU A 185 10.28 7.77 3.14
CA LEU A 185 9.66 9.08 3.29
C LEU A 185 10.65 10.23 3.12
N LYS A 186 11.89 10.10 3.64
CA LYS A 186 12.96 11.09 3.44
C LYS A 186 13.26 11.30 1.95
N LYS A 187 13.22 10.24 1.15
CA LYS A 187 13.47 10.30 -0.30
C LYS A 187 12.33 11.01 -1.03
N VAL A 188 11.07 10.66 -0.75
CA VAL A 188 9.91 11.16 -1.52
C VAL A 188 9.34 12.49 -1.03
N ARG A 189 9.73 12.94 0.16
CA ARG A 189 9.39 14.26 0.75
C ARG A 189 10.66 15.04 1.11
N ASN A 190 11.54 15.19 0.13
CA ASN A 190 12.89 15.77 0.29
C ASN A 190 12.94 17.30 0.17
N THR A 191 11.94 17.96 -0.41
CA THR A 191 11.89 19.43 -0.54
C THR A 191 11.04 20.10 0.54
N ALA A 192 11.25 21.40 0.78
CA ALA A 192 10.45 22.15 1.76
C ALA A 192 8.95 22.17 1.41
N GLY A 193 8.60 22.31 0.12
CA GLY A 193 7.21 22.27 -0.33
C GLY A 193 6.57 20.90 -0.09
N LEU A 194 7.27 19.81 -0.41
CA LEU A 194 6.78 18.46 -0.16
C LEU A 194 6.62 18.20 1.34
N ARG A 195 7.58 18.62 2.17
CA ARG A 195 7.52 18.45 3.63
C ARG A 195 6.30 19.11 4.27
N LYS A 196 5.90 20.28 3.76
CA LYS A 196 4.77 21.06 4.29
C LYS A 196 3.42 20.72 3.65
N ARG A 197 3.40 19.99 2.53
CA ARG A 197 2.16 19.57 1.87
C ARG A 197 1.35 18.67 2.81
N PRO A 198 0.02 18.87 2.94
CA PRO A 198 -0.85 17.99 3.68
C PRO A 198 -0.64 16.51 3.34
N LEU A 199 -0.68 15.66 4.36
CA LEU A 199 -0.43 14.23 4.24
C LEU A 199 -1.59 13.43 4.82
N PHE A 200 -2.15 12.54 4.00
CA PHE A 200 -3.20 11.59 4.39
C PHE A 200 -2.66 10.17 4.30
N PHE A 201 -2.91 9.37 5.32
CA PHE A 201 -2.55 7.95 5.31
C PHE A 201 -3.76 7.06 5.09
N ILE A 202 -3.55 5.97 4.36
CA ILE A 202 -4.49 4.86 4.23
C ILE A 202 -3.74 3.61 4.64
N ALA A 203 -4.00 3.08 5.83
CA ALA A 203 -3.23 1.98 6.38
C ALA A 203 -4.12 0.75 6.57
N HIS A 204 -3.65 -0.42 6.13
CA HIS A 204 -4.36 -1.70 6.28
C HIS A 204 -3.58 -2.63 7.19
N GLY A 205 -4.26 -3.20 8.20
CA GLY A 205 -3.68 -4.20 9.11
C GLY A 205 -2.34 -3.75 9.70
N PHE A 206 -1.30 -4.56 9.50
CA PHE A 206 0.07 -4.31 9.92
C PHE A 206 0.65 -2.97 9.42
N GLY A 207 0.22 -2.48 8.25
CA GLY A 207 0.61 -1.16 7.75
C GLY A 207 0.25 -0.03 8.70
N GLY A 208 -0.84 -0.16 9.46
CA GLY A 208 -1.23 0.79 10.50
C GLY A 208 -0.35 0.73 11.75
N ILE A 209 0.17 -0.46 12.09
CA ILE A 209 1.14 -0.63 13.17
C ILE A 209 2.46 0.06 12.79
N ILE A 210 2.95 -0.15 11.56
CA ILE A 210 4.15 0.54 11.04
C ILE A 210 3.95 2.06 11.08
N LEU A 211 2.80 2.54 10.60
CA LEU A 211 2.48 3.97 10.59
C LEU A 211 2.48 4.56 12.00
N ALA A 212 1.81 3.90 12.95
CA ALA A 212 1.76 4.37 14.33
C ALA A 212 3.17 4.47 14.94
N HIS A 213 4.03 3.47 14.72
CA HIS A 213 5.39 3.46 15.25
C HIS A 213 6.24 4.56 14.59
N CYS A 214 6.11 4.70 13.27
CA CYS A 214 6.76 5.76 12.49
C CYS A 214 6.41 7.16 13.02
N LEU A 215 5.13 7.45 13.27
CA LEU A 215 4.69 8.75 13.78
C LEU A 215 5.16 9.00 15.22
N VAL A 216 5.07 8.01 16.11
CA VAL A 216 5.59 8.11 17.49
C VAL A 216 7.09 8.43 17.47
N LYS A 217 7.88 7.69 16.68
CA LYS A 217 9.31 7.96 16.53
C LYS A 217 9.60 9.32 15.92
N ALA A 218 8.78 9.78 14.97
CA ALA A 218 8.96 11.07 14.34
C ALA A 218 8.81 12.23 15.34
N VAL A 219 7.87 12.14 16.28
CA VAL A 219 7.70 13.13 17.34
C VAL A 219 8.84 13.06 18.36
N LEU A 220 9.27 11.85 18.74
CA LEU A 220 10.38 11.67 19.69
C LEU A 220 11.73 12.18 19.15
N ALA A 221 11.93 12.16 17.83
CA ALA A 221 13.14 12.71 17.21
C ALA A 221 13.25 14.23 17.34
N GLY A 222 12.13 14.93 17.60
CA GLY A 222 12.11 16.38 17.78
C GLY A 222 12.48 17.18 16.53
N GLU A 223 12.72 18.49 16.72
CA GLU A 223 13.08 19.41 15.63
C GLU A 223 14.55 19.29 15.21
N ASP A 224 15.40 18.74 16.07
CA ASP A 224 16.83 18.50 15.80
C ASP A 224 17.08 17.29 14.89
N GLY A 225 16.03 16.48 14.64
CA GLY A 225 16.08 15.35 13.72
C GLY A 225 16.10 15.75 12.24
N HIS A 226 16.09 14.75 11.36
CA HIS A 226 16.02 15.00 9.91
C HIS A 226 14.76 15.82 9.55
N PRO A 227 14.85 16.89 8.72
CA PRO A 227 13.74 17.83 8.49
C PRO A 227 12.43 17.18 8.04
N THR A 228 12.52 16.14 7.20
CA THR A 228 11.33 15.38 6.76
C THR A 228 10.60 14.71 7.92
N ILE A 229 11.34 14.20 8.90
CA ILE A 229 10.79 13.49 10.06
C ILE A 229 10.19 14.48 11.04
N ALA A 230 10.89 15.58 11.32
CA ALA A 230 10.36 16.69 12.11
C ALA A 230 9.06 17.27 11.52
N SER A 231 8.95 17.31 10.17
CA SER A 231 7.74 17.78 9.49
C SER A 231 6.61 16.75 9.42
N LEU A 232 6.89 15.47 9.61
CA LEU A 232 5.94 14.38 9.30
C LEU A 232 4.68 14.49 10.15
N HIS A 233 4.85 14.68 11.47
CA HIS A 233 3.72 14.84 12.38
C HIS A 233 2.90 16.08 12.06
N LYS A 234 3.56 17.24 11.81
CA LYS A 234 2.89 18.51 11.48
C LYS A 234 2.09 18.41 10.18
N ALA A 235 2.66 17.79 9.16
CA ALA A 235 2.04 17.63 7.84
C ALA A 235 0.91 16.59 7.80
N THR A 236 0.94 15.59 8.68
CA THR A 236 -0.11 14.57 8.75
C THR A 236 -1.42 15.21 9.20
N TYR A 237 -2.44 15.22 8.34
CA TYR A 237 -3.74 15.80 8.69
C TYR A 237 -4.70 14.75 9.24
N GLY A 238 -4.80 13.61 8.56
CA GLY A 238 -5.74 12.55 8.90
C GLY A 238 -5.35 11.21 8.29
N MET A 239 -6.07 10.16 8.71
CA MET A 239 -5.80 8.80 8.28
C MET A 239 -7.07 7.95 8.24
N LEU A 240 -7.10 7.05 7.26
CA LEU A 240 -8.06 5.96 7.15
C LEU A 240 -7.35 4.66 7.60
N LEU A 241 -7.87 4.02 8.64
CA LEU A 241 -7.30 2.81 9.24
C LEU A 241 -8.23 1.63 8.96
N PHE A 242 -7.77 0.65 8.19
CA PHE A 242 -8.54 -0.53 7.83
C PHE A 242 -8.07 -1.73 8.63
N GLY A 243 -8.88 -2.23 9.56
CA GLY A 243 -8.61 -3.46 10.32
C GLY A 243 -7.26 -3.46 11.02
N VAL A 244 -6.76 -2.31 11.47
CA VAL A 244 -5.42 -2.20 12.07
C VAL A 244 -5.43 -2.82 13.46
N PRO A 245 -4.69 -3.92 13.73
CA PRO A 245 -4.77 -4.62 15.00
C PRO A 245 -3.99 -3.89 16.10
N HIS A 246 -4.51 -2.76 16.58
CA HIS A 246 -3.88 -1.90 17.58
C HIS A 246 -3.60 -2.61 18.91
N LYS A 247 -4.33 -3.69 19.22
CA LYS A 247 -4.13 -4.52 20.41
C LYS A 247 -3.59 -5.93 20.09
N GLY A 248 -3.14 -6.12 18.85
CA GLY A 248 -2.63 -7.38 18.31
C GLY A 248 -3.68 -8.19 17.55
N LEU A 249 -3.19 -9.20 16.83
CA LEU A 249 -4.01 -10.15 16.07
C LEU A 249 -3.88 -11.57 16.64
N GLU A 250 -4.88 -12.39 16.34
CA GLU A 250 -4.82 -13.82 16.58
C GLU A 250 -3.91 -14.48 15.53
N ILE A 251 -2.73 -14.93 15.98
CA ILE A 251 -1.69 -15.48 15.10
C ILE A 251 -1.67 -17.01 15.06
N ASP A 252 -2.47 -17.70 15.89
CA ASP A 252 -2.35 -19.15 16.06
C ASP A 252 -2.57 -19.90 14.73
N ASP A 253 -3.50 -19.44 13.90
CA ASP A 253 -3.73 -19.96 12.54
C ASP A 253 -2.49 -19.77 11.63
N ILE A 254 -1.88 -18.59 11.68
CA ILE A 254 -0.67 -18.25 10.92
C ILE A 254 0.53 -19.09 11.42
N GLN A 255 0.68 -19.25 12.74
CA GLN A 255 1.75 -20.05 13.32
C GLN A 255 1.61 -21.53 12.95
N LYS A 256 0.40 -22.09 12.96
CA LYS A 256 0.15 -23.47 12.51
C LYS A 256 0.59 -23.68 11.06
N MET A 257 0.30 -22.72 10.18
CA MET A 257 0.72 -22.76 8.78
C MET A 257 2.25 -22.75 8.63
N LEU A 258 2.96 -22.03 9.50
CA LEU A 258 4.41 -21.85 9.45
C LEU A 258 5.20 -22.92 10.24
N ALA A 259 4.56 -23.59 11.20
CA ALA A 259 5.17 -24.59 12.09
C ALA A 259 5.67 -25.85 11.39
N ALA A 260 5.46 -26.00 10.07
CA ALA A 260 6.13 -27.03 9.28
C ALA A 260 7.66 -26.85 9.23
N GLU A 261 8.15 -25.64 9.52
CA GLU A 261 9.56 -25.29 9.59
C GLU A 261 9.93 -24.98 11.04
N ASN A 262 10.83 -25.75 11.66
CA ASN A 262 11.28 -25.49 13.03
C ASN A 262 11.94 -24.09 13.11
N SER A 263 11.39 -23.20 13.94
CA SER A 263 11.82 -21.79 14.14
C SER A 263 11.79 -20.95 12.87
N HIS A 264 10.61 -20.41 12.54
CA HIS A 264 10.45 -19.60 11.34
C HIS A 264 11.08 -18.21 11.50
N SER A 265 11.71 -17.71 10.45
CA SER A 265 12.38 -16.40 10.46
C SER A 265 11.47 -15.22 10.88
N ARG A 266 10.16 -15.37 10.71
CA ARG A 266 9.13 -14.37 11.08
C ARG A 266 8.61 -14.50 12.51
N ASP A 267 9.09 -15.46 13.31
CA ASP A 267 8.54 -15.73 14.64
C ASP A 267 8.62 -14.52 15.57
N VAL A 268 9.73 -13.77 15.54
CA VAL A 268 9.90 -12.54 16.34
C VAL A 268 8.81 -11.51 15.99
N LEU A 269 8.63 -11.23 14.69
CA LEU A 269 7.61 -10.32 14.21
C LEU A 269 6.20 -10.78 14.61
N LEU A 270 5.91 -12.08 14.47
CA LEU A 270 4.62 -12.64 14.86
C LEU A 270 4.36 -12.45 16.36
N GLN A 271 5.36 -12.64 17.22
CA GLN A 271 5.22 -12.35 18.65
C GLN A 271 5.01 -10.87 18.94
N GLU A 272 5.69 -9.96 18.22
CA GLU A 272 5.51 -8.52 18.38
C GLU A 272 4.08 -8.06 18.05
N ILE A 273 3.45 -8.68 17.06
CA ILE A 273 2.10 -8.33 16.59
C ILE A 273 0.97 -9.15 17.24
N LYS A 274 1.30 -10.15 18.07
CA LYS A 274 0.31 -11.01 18.73
C LYS A 274 -0.58 -10.21 19.69
N SER A 275 -1.83 -10.65 19.84
CA SER A 275 -2.71 -10.24 20.94
C SER A 275 -1.97 -10.22 22.29
N LYS A 276 -2.17 -9.17 23.08
CA LYS A 276 -1.50 -8.93 24.38
C LYS A 276 0.01 -8.63 24.29
N SER A 277 0.50 -8.21 23.13
CA SER A 277 1.84 -7.65 22.97
C SER A 277 2.02 -6.38 23.81
N ASN A 278 2.99 -6.38 24.73
CA ASN A 278 3.36 -5.20 25.51
C ASN A 278 3.85 -4.06 24.60
N LEU A 279 4.56 -4.40 23.52
CA LEU A 279 5.06 -3.43 22.54
C LEU A 279 3.89 -2.66 21.92
N LEU A 280 2.85 -3.36 21.45
CA LEU A 280 1.65 -2.72 20.91
C LEU A 280 0.88 -1.94 21.96
N ALA A 281 0.79 -2.44 23.19
CA ALA A 281 0.10 -1.75 24.28
C ALA A 281 0.73 -0.37 24.58
N TYR A 282 2.06 -0.29 24.72
CA TYR A 282 2.75 0.98 24.91
C TYR A 282 2.63 1.89 23.68
N GLN A 283 2.85 1.34 22.50
CA GLN A 283 2.73 2.08 21.24
C GLN A 283 1.34 2.70 21.07
N LEU A 284 0.27 1.97 21.43
CA LEU A 284 -1.10 2.45 21.34
C LEU A 284 -1.35 3.66 22.24
N VAL A 285 -0.79 3.67 23.46
CA VAL A 285 -0.90 4.81 24.38
C VAL A 285 -0.24 6.04 23.76
N ASP A 286 1.00 5.91 23.28
CA ASP A 286 1.73 7.02 22.67
C ASP A 286 1.06 7.52 21.40
N PHE A 287 0.59 6.60 20.56
CA PHE A 287 -0.09 6.91 19.31
C PHE A 287 -1.39 7.70 19.55
N LYS A 288 -2.22 7.28 20.51
CA LYS A 288 -3.44 8.02 20.90
C LYS A 288 -3.15 9.43 21.39
N ASN A 289 -2.07 9.62 22.13
CA ASN A 289 -1.66 10.95 22.60
C ASN A 289 -1.22 11.85 21.45
N LEU A 290 -0.58 11.27 20.43
CA LEU A 290 -0.03 11.98 19.28
C LEU A 290 -1.08 12.41 18.26
N ILE A 291 -2.17 11.66 18.11
CA ILE A 291 -3.17 11.87 17.04
C ILE A 291 -4.39 12.70 17.47
N ARG A 292 -4.37 13.33 18.65
CA ARG A 292 -5.55 14.01 19.23
C ARG A 292 -6.16 15.10 18.34
N ASP A 293 -5.32 15.78 17.56
CA ASP A 293 -5.71 16.85 16.62
C ASP A 293 -5.64 16.38 15.15
N ARG A 294 -5.71 15.06 14.92
CA ARG A 294 -5.77 14.44 13.58
C ARG A 294 -7.19 13.95 13.32
N LYS A 295 -7.57 13.85 12.03
CA LYS A 295 -8.85 13.23 11.64
C LYS A 295 -8.67 11.72 11.47
N ILE A 296 -9.35 10.93 12.29
CA ILE A 296 -9.23 9.47 12.28
C ILE A 296 -10.53 8.82 11.82
N VAL A 297 -10.42 7.91 10.85
CA VAL A 297 -11.53 7.07 10.40
C VAL A 297 -11.08 5.62 10.44
N SER A 298 -11.72 4.82 11.29
CA SER A 298 -11.42 3.41 11.49
C SER A 298 -12.48 2.54 10.82
N PHE A 299 -12.07 1.76 9.83
CA PHE A 299 -12.87 0.75 9.16
C PHE A 299 -12.58 -0.62 9.78
N TYR A 300 -13.62 -1.34 10.19
CA TYR A 300 -13.47 -2.65 10.82
C TYR A 300 -14.29 -3.72 10.12
N GLU A 301 -13.77 -4.95 10.11
CA GLU A 301 -14.43 -6.11 9.53
C GLU A 301 -15.63 -6.57 10.36
N THR A 302 -16.68 -7.04 9.68
CA THR A 302 -17.86 -7.66 10.32
C THR A 302 -18.08 -9.11 9.89
N GLU A 303 -17.21 -9.67 9.03
CA GLU A 303 -17.24 -11.08 8.62
C GLU A 303 -16.04 -11.86 9.17
N GLN A 304 -16.27 -13.11 9.56
CA GLN A 304 -15.21 -14.00 10.03
C GLN A 304 -14.43 -14.62 8.87
N THR A 305 -13.14 -14.80 9.08
CA THR A 305 -12.24 -15.52 8.18
C THR A 305 -12.31 -17.02 8.48
N ARG A 306 -12.10 -17.88 7.48
CA ARG A 306 -11.84 -19.30 7.73
C ARG A 306 -10.37 -19.56 8.01
N GLU A 307 -10.09 -20.39 9.01
CA GLU A 307 -8.74 -20.87 9.34
C GLU A 307 -8.10 -21.68 8.21
N PHE A 308 -6.77 -21.72 8.18
CA PHE A 308 -5.99 -22.56 7.29
C PHE A 308 -6.06 -24.04 7.71
N LYS A 309 -6.37 -24.91 6.74
CA LYS A 309 -6.20 -26.36 6.82
C LYS A 309 -5.32 -26.82 5.67
N PHE A 310 -4.41 -27.74 5.95
CA PHE A 310 -3.56 -28.35 4.93
C PHE A 310 -4.40 -29.35 4.14
N ASP A 311 -4.53 -29.11 2.84
CA ASP A 311 -5.14 -30.06 1.92
C ASP A 311 -4.08 -31.01 1.37
N SER A 312 -4.22 -32.30 1.68
CA SER A 312 -3.30 -33.35 1.26
C SER A 312 -3.35 -33.63 -0.25
N GLU A 313 -4.46 -33.34 -0.92
CA GLU A 313 -4.62 -33.59 -2.36
C GLU A 313 -3.91 -32.51 -3.17
N SER A 314 -4.20 -31.24 -2.88
CA SER A 314 -3.54 -30.10 -3.53
C SER A 314 -2.13 -29.83 -3.00
N LYS A 315 -1.75 -30.42 -1.86
CA LYS A 315 -0.52 -30.16 -1.10
C LYS A 315 -0.34 -28.68 -0.74
N ARG A 316 -1.44 -28.00 -0.41
CA ARG A 316 -1.46 -26.56 -0.12
C ARG A 316 -2.29 -26.26 1.12
N TRP A 317 -1.94 -25.17 1.80
CA TRP A 317 -2.77 -24.60 2.85
C TRP A 317 -3.92 -23.80 2.24
N GLU A 318 -5.15 -24.13 2.63
CA GLU A 318 -6.36 -23.47 2.16
C GLU A 318 -7.26 -23.02 3.32
N ARG A 319 -8.01 -21.94 3.13
CA ARG A 319 -8.92 -21.39 4.15
C ARG A 319 -10.26 -22.15 4.18
N THR A 320 -10.21 -23.43 4.55
CA THR A 320 -11.36 -24.35 4.65
C THR A 320 -11.71 -24.74 6.09
N GLY A 321 -10.99 -24.17 7.06
CA GLY A 321 -11.19 -24.40 8.48
C GLY A 321 -12.41 -23.71 9.08
N ASP A 322 -12.42 -23.69 10.41
CA ASP A 322 -13.48 -23.08 11.22
C ASP A 322 -13.39 -21.55 11.12
N PHE A 323 -14.46 -20.87 11.54
CA PHE A 323 -14.51 -19.42 11.48
C PHE A 323 -13.76 -18.79 12.65
N VAL A 324 -12.83 -17.89 12.33
CA VAL A 324 -12.02 -17.12 13.25
C VAL A 324 -12.12 -15.63 12.93
N THR A 325 -12.11 -14.82 13.98
CA THR A 325 -11.99 -13.36 13.85
C THR A 325 -10.49 -13.03 13.87
N VAL A 326 -9.93 -12.64 12.72
CA VAL A 326 -8.49 -12.36 12.60
C VAL A 326 -8.12 -11.11 13.38
N VAL A 327 -8.95 -10.07 13.26
CA VAL A 327 -8.81 -8.84 14.04
C VAL A 327 -10.13 -8.51 14.73
N ASP A 328 -10.17 -8.69 16.05
CA ASP A 328 -11.34 -8.30 16.84
C ASP A 328 -11.67 -6.81 16.68
N ALA A 329 -12.95 -6.45 16.72
CA ALA A 329 -13.40 -5.05 16.65
C ALA A 329 -12.74 -4.19 17.74
N ASN A 330 -12.49 -4.73 18.94
CA ASN A 330 -11.81 -4.00 20.00
C ASN A 330 -10.31 -3.80 19.73
N SER A 331 -9.70 -4.63 18.88
CA SER A 331 -8.32 -4.48 18.42
C SER A 331 -8.23 -3.52 17.25
N SER A 332 -9.19 -3.55 16.32
CA SER A 332 -9.22 -2.67 15.13
C SER A 332 -9.61 -1.23 15.41
N LEU A 333 -10.27 -0.96 16.53
CA LEU A 333 -10.68 0.38 16.95
C LEU A 333 -9.75 0.95 18.01
N LEU A 334 -9.45 2.25 17.89
CA LEU A 334 -8.71 3.00 18.92
C LEU A 334 -9.57 3.23 20.16
N GLN A 335 -10.90 3.13 20.08
CA GLN A 335 -11.80 3.41 21.20
C GLN A 335 -11.69 4.86 21.66
N LEU A 336 -11.56 5.79 20.71
CA LEU A 336 -11.63 7.22 20.98
C LEU A 336 -13.10 7.69 20.88
N PRO A 337 -13.44 8.84 21.48
CA PRO A 337 -14.77 9.45 21.30
C PRO A 337 -15.12 9.63 19.82
N ASP A 338 -16.41 9.56 19.47
CA ASP A 338 -16.88 9.58 18.07
C ASP A 338 -16.53 10.88 17.31
N HIS A 339 -16.32 11.99 18.03
CA HIS A 339 -15.86 13.23 17.41
C HIS A 339 -14.37 13.22 17.01
N MET A 340 -13.59 12.23 17.51
CA MET A 340 -12.17 12.04 17.21
C MET A 340 -11.94 10.85 16.26
N GLU A 341 -12.67 9.75 16.47
CA GLU A 341 -12.58 8.53 15.68
C GLU A 341 -13.97 8.16 15.15
N GLU A 342 -14.13 8.31 13.84
CA GLU A 342 -15.29 7.79 13.14
C GLU A 342 -15.11 6.30 12.85
N LYS A 343 -16.10 5.49 13.24
CA LYS A 343 -16.03 4.03 13.21
C LYS A 343 -16.99 3.51 12.15
N ILE A 344 -16.46 2.84 11.12
CA ILE A 344 -17.23 2.42 9.95
C ILE A 344 -17.16 0.89 9.79
N PRO A 345 -18.27 0.15 10.01
CA PRO A 345 -18.29 -1.29 9.74
C PRO A 345 -18.26 -1.57 8.24
N LEU A 346 -17.55 -2.62 7.84
CA LEU A 346 -17.55 -3.16 6.48
C LEU A 346 -17.86 -4.66 6.48
N ASP A 347 -18.87 -5.03 5.69
CA ASP A 347 -19.31 -6.40 5.44
C ASP A 347 -18.31 -7.14 4.54
N ALA A 348 -17.14 -7.46 5.12
CA ALA A 348 -16.04 -8.15 4.47
C ALA A 348 -15.07 -8.74 5.50
N VAL A 349 -14.42 -9.84 5.13
CA VAL A 349 -13.26 -10.39 5.86
C VAL A 349 -12.01 -9.51 5.71
N HIS A 350 -11.05 -9.67 6.62
CA HIS A 350 -9.85 -8.83 6.79
C HIS A 350 -9.08 -8.52 5.50
N SER A 351 -8.88 -9.54 4.66
CA SER A 351 -8.14 -9.39 3.40
C SER A 351 -8.94 -8.70 2.29
N LYS A 352 -10.26 -8.56 2.45
CA LYS A 352 -11.19 -7.95 1.48
C LYS A 352 -11.67 -6.56 1.87
N ILE A 353 -11.49 -6.12 3.13
CA ILE A 353 -11.99 -4.81 3.60
C ILE A 353 -11.44 -3.60 2.81
N VAL A 354 -10.33 -3.78 2.10
CA VAL A 354 -9.68 -2.76 1.24
C VAL A 354 -9.86 -3.00 -0.27
N LYS A 355 -10.67 -3.98 -0.66
CA LYS A 355 -10.83 -4.41 -2.06
C LYS A 355 -12.20 -3.99 -2.60
N PHE A 356 -12.24 -2.78 -3.17
CA PHE A 356 -13.49 -2.23 -3.70
C PHE A 356 -13.64 -2.48 -5.20
N ASP A 357 -14.72 -3.17 -5.57
CA ASP A 357 -14.96 -3.58 -6.96
C ASP A 357 -15.58 -2.49 -7.84
N THR A 358 -16.31 -1.54 -7.23
CA THR A 358 -17.04 -0.49 -7.95
C THR A 358 -16.99 0.83 -7.20
N ARG A 359 -17.23 1.94 -7.93
CA ARG A 359 -17.36 3.28 -7.33
C ARG A 359 -18.56 3.43 -6.40
N ASN A 360 -19.51 2.49 -6.44
CA ASN A 360 -20.70 2.49 -5.59
C ASN A 360 -20.52 1.60 -4.34
N ASN A 361 -19.37 0.93 -4.19
CA ASN A 361 -19.09 0.15 -3.00
C ASN A 361 -19.14 1.06 -1.75
N ARG A 362 -19.89 0.63 -0.72
CA ARG A 362 -20.10 1.44 0.49
C ARG A 362 -18.79 1.85 1.15
N GLY A 363 -17.84 0.93 1.29
CA GLY A 363 -16.52 1.20 1.85
C GLY A 363 -15.74 2.24 1.05
N TYR A 364 -15.76 2.12 -0.29
CA TYR A 364 -15.16 3.13 -1.16
C TYR A 364 -15.83 4.50 -1.03
N THR A 365 -17.16 4.56 -1.05
CA THR A 365 -17.89 5.83 -0.95
C THR A 365 -17.59 6.55 0.37
N SER A 366 -17.52 5.81 1.49
CA SER A 366 -17.12 6.35 2.79
C SER A 366 -15.68 6.87 2.76
N ALA A 367 -14.72 6.06 2.29
CA ALA A 367 -13.32 6.47 2.19
C ALA A 367 -13.12 7.71 1.31
N ARG A 368 -13.73 7.72 0.12
CA ARG A 368 -13.71 8.84 -0.82
C ARG A 368 -14.27 10.11 -0.19
N ASN A 369 -15.45 10.05 0.45
CA ASN A 369 -16.07 11.22 1.05
C ASN A 369 -15.18 11.83 2.15
N LYS A 370 -14.51 11.00 2.95
CA LYS A 370 -13.58 11.46 3.99
C LYS A 370 -12.31 12.06 3.40
N LEU A 371 -11.72 11.42 2.38
CA LEU A 371 -10.55 11.97 1.70
C LEU A 371 -10.85 13.30 1.01
N ALA A 372 -12.02 13.45 0.38
CA ALA A 372 -12.45 14.72 -0.22
C ALA A 372 -12.59 15.83 0.84
N GLN A 373 -13.17 15.51 2.00
CA GLN A 373 -13.22 16.45 3.13
C GLN A 373 -11.81 16.81 3.62
N PHE A 374 -10.91 15.82 3.71
CA PHE A 374 -9.52 16.06 4.11
C PHE A 374 -8.82 16.98 3.11
N GLU A 375 -8.97 16.75 1.81
CA GLU A 375 -8.38 17.60 0.76
C GLU A 375 -8.87 19.06 0.87
N GLN A 376 -10.15 19.26 1.18
CA GLN A 376 -10.73 20.59 1.36
C GLN A 376 -10.19 21.32 2.60
N ASP A 377 -10.13 20.65 3.75
CA ASP A 377 -9.85 21.30 5.04
C ASP A 377 -8.36 21.36 5.39
N ALA A 378 -7.58 20.37 4.93
CA ALA A 378 -6.22 20.19 5.37
C ALA A 378 -5.26 21.34 5.02
N PRO A 379 -5.35 22.03 3.86
CA PRO A 379 -4.41 23.10 3.52
C PRO A 379 -4.31 24.18 4.60
N ALA A 380 -5.44 24.68 5.10
CA ALA A 380 -5.47 25.71 6.15
C ALA A 380 -4.96 25.18 7.49
N VAL A 381 -5.40 23.99 7.91
CA VAL A 381 -5.03 23.40 9.20
C VAL A 381 -3.54 23.05 9.23
N VAL A 382 -3.01 22.47 8.16
CA VAL A 382 -1.60 22.11 8.08
C VAL A 382 -0.72 23.36 7.96
N ALA A 383 -1.11 24.38 7.19
CA ALA A 383 -0.39 25.64 7.11
C ALA A 383 -0.23 26.29 8.50
N ALA A 384 -1.30 26.33 9.29
CA ALA A 384 -1.26 26.86 10.66
C ALA A 384 -0.26 26.13 11.57
N ARG A 385 -0.09 24.80 11.43
CA ARG A 385 0.90 24.01 12.19
C ARG A 385 2.35 24.35 11.84
N PHE A 386 2.57 24.94 10.66
CA PHE A 386 3.87 25.42 10.22
C PHE A 386 4.04 26.95 10.38
N GLY A 387 3.05 27.64 10.96
CA GLY A 387 3.08 29.10 11.14
C GLY A 387 3.04 29.87 9.82
N MET A 388 2.35 29.34 8.81
CA MET A 388 2.20 29.96 7.48
C MET A 388 0.87 30.67 7.30
#